data_AF-A0A7T8GSN7-F1
#
_entry.id   AF-A0A7T8GSN7-F1
#
_cell.length_a   1.000
_cell.length_b   1.000
_cell.length_c   1.000
_cell.angle_alpha   90.00
_cell.angle_beta   90.00
_cell.angle_gamma   90.00
#
_symmetry.space_group_name_H-M   'P 1'
#
loop_
_entity.id
_entity.type
_entity.pdbx_description
1 polymer ?
#
loop_
_entity_poly.entity_id
_entity_poly.type
_entity_poly.pdbx_seq_one_letter_code
_entity_poly.pdbx_strand_id
1 'polypeptide(L)'
;ASYSSPSTEYNTKQLWTLPEIGGPEIYFSGAPDTISRDNWSLASSWISILGRDLTGCLLSKDWSQREAGLKGLSRSLAYALSQHRHSSAGDPQLEKLWRTTVEVLLRSLEDKIFRVYQGALKSLQTLITLTHCPCFLSEAEFKSLLKPLIQRILIKCSDGKKRIADLSYSVVSELCRGNSGELAPGKHIYHERPHLRIENEYFHRIIFEPGGESSGAGAKWQWVLGVSVVLDRILEDNDEELLNQNFALMIINFAF
;
A
#
# COMPACT_ATOMS: atom_id res chain seq x y z
N ALA A 1 37.93 -18.90 5.65
CA ALA A 1 37.11 -18.76 4.44
C ALA A 1 35.88 -17.96 4.80
N SER A 2 35.88 -16.66 4.48
CA SER A 2 34.75 -15.76 4.64
C SER A 2 33.64 -16.17 3.67
N TYR A 3 32.52 -16.64 4.19
CA TYR A 3 31.29 -16.83 3.42
C TYR A 3 30.70 -15.45 3.12
N SER A 4 31.09 -14.87 1.99
CA SER A 4 30.37 -13.77 1.36
C SER A 4 29.09 -14.36 0.73
N SER A 5 28.01 -14.33 1.49
CA SER A 5 26.66 -14.50 0.92
C SER A 5 26.45 -13.40 -0.12
N PRO A 6 26.05 -13.73 -1.36
CA PRO A 6 25.73 -12.71 -2.34
C PRO A 6 24.48 -11.98 -1.85
N SER A 7 24.67 -10.76 -1.35
CA SER A 7 23.59 -9.81 -1.10
C SER A 7 22.90 -9.56 -2.44
N THR A 8 21.83 -10.30 -2.70
CA THR A 8 20.83 -9.84 -3.66
C THR A 8 20.18 -8.64 -2.98
N GLU A 9 20.81 -7.47 -3.11
CA GLU A 9 20.14 -6.20 -2.87
C GLU A 9 18.90 -6.23 -3.75
N TYR A 10 17.76 -6.54 -3.14
CA TYR A 10 16.49 -6.42 -3.79
C TYR A 10 16.39 -4.96 -4.19
N ASN A 11 16.39 -4.71 -5.49
CA ASN A 11 16.45 -3.38 -6.03
C ASN A 11 15.11 -2.68 -5.76
N THR A 12 14.97 -2.08 -4.57
CA THR A 12 13.82 -1.28 -4.13
C THR A 12 13.50 -0.18 -5.14
N LYS A 13 14.46 0.24 -5.99
CA LYS A 13 14.21 1.16 -7.10
C LYS A 13 13.16 0.65 -8.09
N GLN A 14 13.01 -0.67 -8.26
CA GLN A 14 11.93 -1.24 -9.09
C GLN A 14 10.54 -1.13 -8.46
N LEU A 15 10.44 -0.89 -7.15
CA LEU A 15 9.18 -0.54 -6.51
C LEU A 15 8.80 0.89 -6.85
N TRP A 16 9.78 1.80 -6.93
CA TRP A 16 9.55 3.23 -7.12
C TRP A 16 9.26 3.67 -8.57
N THR A 17 9.45 2.78 -9.54
CA THR A 17 9.05 3.05 -10.94
C THR A 17 7.53 2.96 -11.09
N LEU A 18 6.89 4.06 -11.51
CA LEU A 18 5.47 4.07 -11.87
C LEU A 18 5.12 3.02 -12.93
N PRO A 19 3.88 2.49 -12.93
CA PRO A 19 3.40 1.69 -14.04
C PRO A 19 3.39 2.51 -15.33
N GLU A 20 3.64 1.84 -16.46
CA GLU A 20 3.37 2.41 -17.78
C GLU A 20 1.89 2.82 -17.84
N ILE A 21 1.64 4.09 -18.18
CA ILE A 21 0.30 4.60 -18.45
C ILE A 21 -0.11 4.02 -19.81
N GLY A 22 -0.76 2.86 -19.77
CA GLY A 22 -1.32 2.16 -20.92
C GLY A 22 -2.79 1.85 -20.70
N GLY A 23 -3.56 1.74 -21.79
CA GLY A 23 -4.99 1.42 -21.75
C GLY A 23 -5.31 0.12 -21.01
N PRO A 24 -6.60 -0.14 -20.70
CA PRO A 24 -7.04 -1.26 -19.87
C PRO A 24 -6.82 -2.65 -20.47
N GLU A 25 -6.24 -2.77 -21.66
CA GLU A 25 -5.95 -4.05 -22.31
C GLU A 25 -4.81 -4.78 -21.60
N ILE A 26 -5.19 -5.51 -20.55
CA ILE A 26 -4.38 -6.60 -20.05
C ILE A 26 -4.77 -7.81 -20.89
N TYR A 27 -3.85 -8.27 -21.74
CA TYR A 27 -3.99 -9.58 -22.34
C TYR A 27 -3.83 -10.62 -21.23
N PHE A 28 -4.96 -11.05 -20.68
CA PHE A 28 -5.00 -12.15 -19.72
C PHE A 28 -4.61 -13.43 -20.48
N SER A 29 -3.49 -14.05 -20.09
CA SER A 29 -3.13 -15.37 -20.60
C SER A 29 -4.07 -16.40 -19.99
N GLY A 30 -5.14 -16.72 -20.69
CA GLY A 30 -6.18 -17.67 -20.25
C GLY A 30 -7.41 -16.99 -19.65
N ALA A 31 -8.56 -17.66 -19.75
CA ALA A 31 -9.79 -17.19 -19.09
C ALA A 31 -9.59 -17.20 -17.57
N PRO A 32 -9.95 -16.13 -16.84
CA PRO A 32 -9.88 -16.14 -15.39
C PRO A 32 -10.70 -17.30 -14.83
N ASP A 33 -10.16 -17.98 -13.82
CA ASP A 33 -10.86 -19.07 -13.13
C ASP A 33 -12.27 -18.62 -12.73
N THR A 34 -13.22 -19.56 -12.74
CA THR A 34 -14.56 -19.29 -12.19
C THR A 34 -14.42 -18.83 -10.74
N ILE A 35 -14.92 -17.63 -10.45
CA ILE A 35 -14.94 -17.05 -9.10
C ILE A 35 -15.65 -18.04 -8.17
N SER A 36 -14.95 -18.49 -7.12
CA SER A 36 -15.52 -19.40 -6.12
C SER A 36 -16.77 -18.81 -5.48
N ARG A 37 -17.76 -19.65 -5.14
CA ARG A 37 -18.98 -19.21 -4.43
C ARG A 37 -18.66 -18.49 -3.12
N ASP A 38 -17.64 -18.96 -2.41
CA ASP A 38 -17.23 -18.36 -1.13
C ASP A 38 -16.76 -16.91 -1.26
N ASN A 39 -16.25 -16.55 -2.44
CA ASN A 39 -15.82 -15.18 -2.74
C ASN A 39 -16.90 -14.37 -3.46
N TRP A 40 -18.09 -14.93 -3.73
CA TRP A 40 -19.07 -14.28 -4.61
C TRP A 40 -19.61 -12.97 -4.06
N SER A 41 -19.81 -12.88 -2.74
CA SER A 41 -20.24 -11.64 -2.09
C SER A 41 -19.24 -10.51 -2.29
N LEU A 42 -17.95 -10.79 -2.02
CA LEU A 42 -16.83 -9.86 -2.24
C LEU A 42 -16.63 -9.56 -3.73
N ALA A 43 -16.72 -10.57 -4.59
CA ALA A 43 -16.55 -10.41 -6.02
C ALA A 43 -17.64 -9.54 -6.62
N SER A 44 -18.89 -9.67 -6.17
CA SER A 44 -20.01 -8.92 -6.74
C SER A 44 -19.84 -7.41 -6.59
N SER A 45 -19.30 -6.94 -5.46
CA SER A 45 -18.99 -5.51 -5.28
C SER A 45 -17.87 -5.08 -6.22
N TRP A 46 -16.80 -5.86 -6.32
CA TRP A 46 -15.65 -5.55 -7.18
C TRP A 46 -15.99 -5.58 -8.68
N ILE A 47 -16.80 -6.54 -9.13
CA ILE A 47 -17.21 -6.68 -10.54
C ILE A 47 -17.89 -5.42 -11.05
N SER A 48 -18.70 -4.77 -10.20
CA SER A 48 -19.42 -3.55 -10.59
C SER A 48 -18.51 -2.35 -10.87
N ILE A 49 -17.26 -2.39 -10.40
CA ILE A 49 -16.27 -1.29 -10.49
C ILE A 49 -15.10 -1.67 -11.41
N LEU A 50 -14.54 -2.86 -11.22
CA LEU A 50 -13.34 -3.36 -11.90
C LEU A 50 -13.66 -4.22 -13.13
N GLY A 51 -14.91 -4.65 -13.29
CA GLY A 51 -15.29 -5.64 -14.29
C GLY A 51 -14.96 -7.08 -13.88
N ARG A 52 -15.56 -8.02 -14.61
CA ARG A 52 -15.55 -9.45 -14.25
C ARG A 52 -14.16 -10.08 -14.38
N ASP A 53 -13.45 -9.77 -15.45
CA ASP A 53 -12.20 -10.45 -15.77
C ASP A 53 -11.09 -10.06 -14.79
N LEU A 54 -10.92 -8.77 -14.53
CA LEU A 54 -9.97 -8.25 -13.55
C LEU A 54 -10.28 -8.79 -12.14
N THR A 55 -11.55 -8.79 -11.74
CA THR A 55 -11.98 -9.38 -10.45
C THR A 55 -11.66 -10.88 -10.38
N GLY A 56 -11.87 -11.63 -11.46
CA GLY A 56 -11.54 -13.05 -11.55
C GLY A 56 -10.05 -13.32 -11.36
N CYS A 57 -9.18 -12.54 -12.01
CA CYS A 57 -7.73 -12.62 -11.84
C CYS A 57 -7.31 -12.33 -10.39
N LEU A 58 -7.83 -11.26 -9.78
CA LEU A 58 -7.52 -10.87 -8.40
C LEU A 58 -7.94 -11.93 -7.36
N LEU A 59 -8.98 -12.71 -7.65
CA LEU A 59 -9.52 -13.74 -6.77
C LEU A 59 -9.10 -15.17 -7.16
N SER A 60 -8.28 -15.33 -8.20
CA SER A 60 -7.83 -16.64 -8.68
C SER A 60 -6.97 -17.36 -7.65
N LYS A 61 -7.03 -18.69 -7.66
CA LYS A 61 -6.13 -19.55 -6.86
C LYS A 61 -4.71 -19.54 -7.43
N ASP A 62 -4.56 -19.27 -8.73
CA ASP A 62 -3.27 -19.09 -9.38
C ASP A 62 -2.67 -17.73 -9.01
N TRP A 63 -1.49 -17.76 -8.40
CA TRP A 63 -0.78 -16.54 -8.00
C TRP A 63 -0.33 -15.70 -9.19
N SER A 64 -0.08 -16.32 -10.35
CA SER A 64 0.33 -15.62 -11.56
C SER A 64 -0.81 -14.76 -12.10
N GLN A 65 -2.05 -15.27 -12.03
CA GLN A 65 -3.27 -14.52 -12.36
C GLN A 65 -3.51 -13.39 -11.36
N ARG A 66 -3.30 -13.61 -10.06
CA ARG A 66 -3.41 -12.54 -9.05
C ARG A 66 -2.39 -11.42 -9.27
N GLU A 67 -1.14 -11.77 -9.57
CA GLU A 67 -0.12 -10.78 -9.94
C GLU A 67 -0.50 -10.01 -11.20
N ALA A 68 -0.99 -10.69 -12.25
CA ALA A 68 -1.45 -10.06 -13.48
C ALA A 68 -2.64 -9.11 -13.20
N GLY A 69 -3.57 -9.54 -12.34
CA GLY A 69 -4.69 -8.72 -11.87
C GLY A 69 -4.22 -7.44 -11.14
N LEU A 70 -3.21 -7.53 -10.28
CA LEU A 70 -2.67 -6.35 -9.58
C LEU A 70 -1.97 -5.37 -10.52
N LYS A 71 -1.21 -5.89 -11.50
CA LYS A 71 -0.65 -5.05 -12.58
C LYS A 71 -1.75 -4.35 -13.37
N GLY A 72 -2.82 -5.09 -13.65
CA GLY A 72 -4.01 -4.57 -14.29
C GLY A 72 -4.69 -3.45 -13.52
N LEU A 73 -4.96 -3.69 -12.24
CA LEU A 73 -5.53 -2.73 -11.31
C LEU A 73 -4.69 -1.44 -11.26
N SER A 74 -3.37 -1.58 -11.16
CA SER A 74 -2.43 -0.45 -11.15
C SER A 74 -2.55 0.39 -12.44
N ARG A 75 -2.63 -0.24 -13.62
CA ARG A 75 -2.83 0.49 -14.89
C ARG A 75 -4.20 1.16 -14.98
N SER A 76 -5.27 0.43 -14.66
CA SER A 76 -6.65 0.98 -14.65
C SER A 76 -6.76 2.19 -13.74
N LEU A 77 -6.13 2.12 -12.57
CA LEU A 77 -6.06 3.20 -11.61
C LEU A 77 -5.25 4.39 -12.12
N ALA A 78 -4.05 4.15 -12.67
CA ALA A 78 -3.22 5.20 -13.24
C ALA A 78 -3.93 5.92 -14.39
N TYR A 79 -4.65 5.18 -15.23
CA TYR A 79 -5.47 5.72 -16.32
C TYR A 79 -6.60 6.58 -15.76
N ALA A 80 -7.43 6.05 -14.85
CA ALA A 80 -8.55 6.78 -14.27
C ALA A 80 -8.09 8.07 -13.57
N LEU A 81 -7.12 7.98 -12.65
CA LEU A 81 -6.59 9.15 -11.95
C LEU A 81 -6.00 10.18 -12.92
N SER A 82 -5.39 9.73 -14.03
CA SER A 82 -4.82 10.65 -15.02
C SER A 82 -5.87 11.35 -15.90
N GLN A 83 -6.97 10.67 -16.24
CA GLN A 83 -8.05 11.28 -17.02
C GLN A 83 -8.81 12.34 -16.21
N HIS A 84 -8.97 12.12 -14.91
CA HIS A 84 -9.74 12.99 -14.03
C HIS A 84 -8.89 14.09 -13.35
N ARG A 85 -7.67 14.37 -13.84
CA ARG A 85 -6.76 15.41 -13.29
C ARG A 85 -7.35 16.81 -13.22
N HIS A 86 -8.25 17.14 -14.15
CA HIS A 86 -8.89 18.46 -14.27
C HIS A 86 -10.35 18.47 -13.85
N SER A 87 -10.87 17.35 -13.32
CA SER A 87 -12.25 17.30 -12.87
C SER A 87 -12.41 18.10 -11.57
N SER A 88 -13.20 19.16 -11.62
CA SER A 88 -13.42 20.08 -10.49
C SER A 88 -14.52 19.62 -9.53
N ALA A 89 -15.20 18.51 -9.84
CA ALA A 89 -16.22 17.89 -9.01
C ALA A 89 -15.77 16.48 -8.58
N GLY A 90 -16.04 16.13 -7.32
CA GLY A 90 -15.76 14.80 -6.78
C GLY A 90 -16.48 13.73 -7.60
N ASP A 91 -15.70 12.95 -8.35
CA ASP A 91 -16.22 11.89 -9.21
C ASP A 91 -16.62 10.67 -8.36
N PRO A 92 -17.92 10.35 -8.24
CA PRO A 92 -18.35 9.21 -7.43
C PRO A 92 -17.85 7.87 -7.94
N GLN A 93 -17.52 7.76 -9.24
CA GLN A 93 -16.93 6.53 -9.80
C GLN A 93 -15.47 6.39 -9.36
N LEU A 94 -14.73 7.49 -9.33
CA LEU A 94 -13.34 7.50 -8.86
C LEU A 94 -13.24 7.22 -7.36
N GLU A 95 -14.20 7.73 -6.57
CA GLU A 95 -14.33 7.39 -5.16
C GLU A 95 -14.56 5.89 -4.95
N LYS A 96 -15.51 5.31 -5.69
CA LYS A 96 -15.76 3.86 -5.64
C LYS A 96 -14.53 3.07 -6.06
N LEU A 97 -13.84 3.48 -7.13
CA LEU A 97 -12.61 2.85 -7.58
C LEU A 97 -11.52 2.86 -6.50
N TRP A 98 -11.32 3.99 -5.82
CA TRP A 98 -10.38 4.07 -4.70
C TRP A 98 -10.83 3.11 -3.60
N ARG A 99 -12.04 3.23 -3.05
CA ARG A 99 -12.51 2.33 -1.97
C ARG A 99 -12.38 0.84 -2.33
N THR A 100 -12.77 0.44 -3.53
CA THR A 100 -12.58 -0.93 -4.04
C THR A 100 -11.09 -1.31 -4.14
N THR A 101 -10.22 -0.40 -4.57
CA THR A 101 -8.77 -0.63 -4.59
C THR A 101 -8.21 -0.85 -3.18
N VAL A 102 -8.65 -0.10 -2.16
CA VAL A 102 -8.28 -0.35 -0.74
C VAL A 102 -8.60 -1.80 -0.37
N GLU A 103 -9.82 -2.25 -0.65
CA GLU A 103 -10.27 -3.60 -0.29
C GLU A 103 -9.44 -4.69 -0.98
N VAL A 104 -9.16 -4.51 -2.28
CA VAL A 104 -8.29 -5.43 -3.03
C VAL A 104 -6.89 -5.48 -2.44
N LEU A 105 -6.33 -4.32 -2.09
CA LEU A 105 -5.01 -4.22 -1.50
C LEU A 105 -4.94 -4.84 -0.10
N LEU A 106 -5.93 -4.60 0.76
CA LEU A 106 -6.00 -5.22 2.09
C LEU A 106 -5.94 -6.74 2.01
N ARG A 107 -6.66 -7.33 1.04
CA ARG A 107 -6.59 -8.77 0.78
C ARG A 107 -5.24 -9.19 0.20
N SER A 108 -4.71 -8.44 -0.76
CA SER A 108 -3.51 -8.82 -1.51
C SER A 108 -2.21 -8.63 -0.70
N LEU A 109 -2.20 -7.75 0.29
CA LEU A 109 -1.08 -7.57 1.23
C LEU A 109 -0.92 -8.78 2.18
N GLU A 110 -1.96 -9.59 2.35
CA GLU A 110 -1.92 -10.85 3.10
C GLU A 110 -1.47 -12.04 2.25
N ASP A 111 -1.21 -11.87 0.96
CA ASP A 111 -0.82 -12.96 0.08
C ASP A 111 0.51 -13.60 0.53
N LYS A 112 0.55 -14.94 0.48
CA LYS A 112 1.73 -15.73 0.87
C LYS A 112 2.83 -15.69 -0.20
N ILE A 113 2.47 -15.33 -1.43
CA ILE A 113 3.35 -15.25 -2.58
C ILE A 113 3.91 -13.84 -2.72
N PHE A 114 5.23 -13.73 -2.60
CA PHE A 114 5.95 -12.45 -2.63
C PHE A 114 5.67 -11.61 -3.88
N ARG A 115 5.55 -12.22 -5.06
CA ARG A 115 5.28 -11.48 -6.31
C ARG A 115 3.90 -10.81 -6.30
N VAL A 116 2.92 -11.44 -5.66
CA VAL A 116 1.58 -10.86 -5.47
C VAL A 116 1.64 -9.73 -4.44
N TYR A 117 2.32 -9.95 -3.31
CA TYR A 117 2.58 -8.90 -2.30
C TYR A 117 3.27 -7.67 -2.91
N GLN A 118 4.33 -7.87 -3.69
CA GLN A 118 5.04 -6.81 -4.41
C GLN A 118 4.12 -6.09 -5.41
N GLY A 119 3.28 -6.84 -6.14
CA GLY A 119 2.24 -6.27 -7.00
C GLY A 119 1.28 -5.36 -6.23
N ALA A 120 0.85 -5.76 -5.04
CA ALA A 120 -0.03 -4.97 -4.20
C ALA A 120 0.64 -3.66 -3.74
N LEU A 121 1.90 -3.71 -3.34
CA LEU A 121 2.67 -2.51 -2.98
C LEU A 121 2.83 -1.54 -4.17
N LYS A 122 3.02 -2.05 -5.40
CA LYS A 122 3.06 -1.21 -6.61
C LYS A 122 1.72 -0.54 -6.91
N SER A 123 0.63 -1.29 -6.75
CA SER A 123 -0.73 -0.75 -6.88
C SER A 123 -1.00 0.32 -5.80
N LEU A 124 -0.56 0.11 -4.56
CA LEU A 124 -0.62 1.11 -3.48
C LEU A 124 0.19 2.37 -3.81
N GLN A 125 1.41 2.22 -4.31
CA GLN A 125 2.24 3.36 -4.73
C GLN A 125 1.51 4.17 -5.80
N THR A 126 1.00 3.51 -6.83
CA THR A 126 0.22 4.15 -7.92
C THR A 126 -0.95 4.96 -7.34
N LEU A 127 -1.65 4.36 -6.38
CA LEU A 127 -2.83 4.93 -5.74
C LEU A 127 -2.52 6.20 -4.96
N ILE A 128 -1.47 6.18 -4.13
CA ILE A 128 -1.09 7.35 -3.33
C ILE A 128 -0.50 8.44 -4.23
N THR A 129 0.49 8.08 -5.03
CA THR A 129 1.31 9.06 -5.78
C THR A 129 0.59 9.71 -6.96
N LEU A 130 -0.50 9.10 -7.45
CA LEU A 130 -1.36 9.68 -8.49
C LEU A 130 -2.69 10.24 -7.95
N THR A 131 -2.96 10.18 -6.65
CA THR A 131 -4.13 10.87 -6.09
C THR A 131 -3.83 12.37 -5.98
N HIS A 132 -4.65 13.21 -6.60
CA HIS A 132 -4.50 14.67 -6.66
C HIS A 132 -5.62 15.46 -5.98
N CYS A 133 -5.36 16.75 -5.72
CA CYS A 133 -6.34 17.72 -5.22
C CYS A 133 -6.97 18.59 -6.35
N PRO A 134 -8.27 18.97 -6.27
CA PRO A 134 -9.25 18.54 -5.27
C PRO A 134 -9.56 17.06 -5.44
N CYS A 135 -9.31 16.30 -4.37
CA CYS A 135 -9.61 14.89 -4.33
C CYS A 135 -11.09 14.73 -4.01
N PHE A 136 -11.67 13.68 -4.57
CA PHE A 136 -13.03 13.21 -4.25
C PHE A 136 -13.14 12.67 -2.82
N LEU A 137 -12.03 12.60 -2.07
CA LEU A 137 -11.99 12.26 -0.64
C LEU A 137 -11.62 13.50 0.16
N SER A 138 -12.14 13.67 1.37
CA SER A 138 -11.50 14.55 2.33
C SER A 138 -10.14 14.00 2.77
N GLU A 139 -9.26 14.86 3.30
CA GLU A 139 -7.97 14.41 3.86
C GLU A 139 -8.16 13.39 5.00
N ALA A 140 -9.20 13.59 5.83
CA ALA A 140 -9.55 12.66 6.90
C ALA A 140 -9.98 11.29 6.36
N GLU A 141 -10.77 11.24 5.29
CA GLU A 141 -11.18 9.98 4.65
C GLU A 141 -10.02 9.29 3.94
N PHE A 142 -9.15 10.05 3.26
CA PHE A 142 -7.93 9.51 2.68
C PHE A 142 -7.07 8.82 3.74
N LYS A 143 -6.84 9.52 4.87
CA LYS A 143 -6.12 8.99 6.03
C LYS A 143 -6.86 7.80 6.67
N SER A 144 -8.17 7.79 6.79
CA SER A 144 -8.88 6.64 7.39
C SER A 144 -8.80 5.38 6.52
N LEU A 145 -8.84 5.53 5.19
CA LEU A 145 -8.72 4.43 4.24
C LEU A 145 -7.28 3.88 4.13
N LEU A 146 -6.28 4.76 4.25
CA LEU A 146 -4.87 4.37 4.17
C LEU A 146 -4.38 3.65 5.44
N LYS A 147 -4.92 4.03 6.60
CA LYS A 147 -4.56 3.48 7.91
C LYS A 147 -4.50 1.93 7.95
N PRO A 148 -5.55 1.18 7.57
CA PRO A 148 -5.50 -0.28 7.64
C PRO A 148 -4.46 -0.89 6.68
N LEU A 149 -4.15 -0.24 5.54
CA LEU A 149 -3.09 -0.70 4.63
C LEU A 149 -1.71 -0.55 5.27
N ILE A 150 -1.44 0.60 5.88
CA ILE A 150 -0.21 0.85 6.64
C ILE A 150 -0.07 -0.19 7.75
N GLN A 151 -1.15 -0.45 8.49
CA GLN A 151 -1.13 -1.42 9.58
C GLN A 151 -0.77 -2.84 9.11
N ARG A 152 -1.28 -3.27 7.95
CA ARG A 152 -0.91 -4.56 7.34
C ARG A 152 0.56 -4.62 6.94
N ILE A 153 1.10 -3.52 6.42
CA ILE A 153 2.52 -3.45 6.01
C ILE A 153 3.44 -3.44 7.23
N LEU A 154 3.06 -2.74 8.32
CA LEU A 154 3.81 -2.75 9.58
C LEU A 154 3.97 -4.16 10.14
N ILE A 155 2.90 -4.98 10.12
CA ILE A 155 2.99 -6.40 10.50
C ILE A 155 4.00 -7.16 9.60
N LYS A 156 4.08 -6.81 8.32
CA LYS A 156 5.02 -7.45 7.38
C LYS A 156 6.48 -7.05 7.60
N CYS A 157 6.76 -5.97 8.31
CA CYS A 157 8.13 -5.61 8.72
C CYS A 157 8.76 -6.67 9.64
N SER A 158 7.95 -7.48 10.34
CA SER A 158 8.41 -8.61 11.16
C SER A 158 8.23 -9.99 10.49
N ASP A 159 8.04 -10.03 9.16
CA ASP A 159 7.89 -11.30 8.44
C ASP A 159 9.19 -12.12 8.49
N GLY A 160 9.07 -13.43 8.76
CA GLY A 160 10.23 -14.32 8.84
C GLY A 160 11.03 -14.43 7.54
N LYS A 161 10.45 -14.06 6.39
CA LYS A 161 11.19 -13.95 5.12
C LYS A 161 11.78 -12.55 5.00
N LYS A 162 13.11 -12.45 5.15
CA LYS A 162 13.87 -11.19 5.04
C LYS A 162 13.46 -10.30 3.86
N ARG A 163 13.26 -10.86 2.67
CA ARG A 163 12.84 -10.10 1.48
C ARG A 163 11.49 -9.38 1.62
N ILE A 164 10.56 -9.96 2.41
CA ILE A 164 9.26 -9.33 2.68
C ILE A 164 9.50 -8.20 3.68
N ALA A 165 10.13 -8.51 4.82
CA ALA A 165 10.43 -7.53 5.86
C ALA A 165 11.18 -6.29 5.34
N ASP A 166 12.23 -6.49 4.53
CA ASP A 166 13.02 -5.38 3.98
C ASP A 166 12.21 -4.53 2.98
N LEU A 167 11.38 -5.16 2.14
CA LEU A 167 10.50 -4.44 1.22
C LEU A 167 9.40 -3.67 1.96
N SER A 168 8.81 -4.27 3.00
CA SER A 168 7.82 -3.63 3.86
C SER A 168 8.40 -2.43 4.61
N TYR A 169 9.60 -2.58 5.17
CA TYR A 169 10.31 -1.48 5.81
C TYR A 169 10.55 -0.33 4.83
N SER A 170 11.05 -0.63 3.62
CA SER A 170 11.28 0.40 2.60
C SER A 170 10.02 1.18 2.23
N VAL A 171 8.84 0.55 2.25
CA VAL A 171 7.56 1.24 2.04
C VAL A 171 7.21 2.13 3.22
N VAL A 172 7.33 1.62 4.44
CA VAL A 172 7.02 2.37 5.66
C VAL A 172 7.95 3.57 5.81
N SER A 173 9.25 3.41 5.57
CA SER A 173 10.22 4.50 5.67
C SER A 173 9.90 5.65 4.70
N GLU A 174 9.49 5.34 3.46
CA GLU A 174 9.08 6.39 2.51
C GLU A 174 7.79 7.09 2.95
N LEU A 175 6.86 6.37 3.56
CA LEU A 175 5.65 7.01 4.06
C LEU A 175 5.93 7.85 5.32
N CYS A 176 6.85 7.43 6.19
CA CYS A 176 7.29 8.18 7.36
C CYS A 176 7.91 9.54 7.00
N ARG A 177 8.53 9.66 5.82
CA ARG A 177 9.03 10.93 5.28
C ARG A 177 7.91 11.86 4.79
N GLY A 178 6.65 11.42 4.83
CA GLY A 178 5.49 12.23 4.47
C GLY A 178 5.58 12.79 3.05
N ASN A 179 5.67 14.11 2.94
CA ASN A 179 5.71 14.79 1.64
C ASN A 179 7.11 14.79 0.98
N SER A 180 8.18 14.50 1.72
CA SER A 180 9.54 14.41 1.14
C SER A 180 9.83 13.01 0.59
N GLY A 181 9.07 12.00 0.99
CA GLY A 181 9.23 10.62 0.54
C GLY A 181 8.79 10.35 -0.90
N GLU A 182 9.12 9.16 -1.40
CA GLU A 182 8.68 8.67 -2.71
C GLU A 182 7.19 8.25 -2.76
N LEU A 183 6.56 8.13 -1.58
CA LEU A 183 5.13 7.84 -1.43
C LEU A 183 4.29 9.07 -1.05
N ALA A 184 4.79 10.28 -1.30
CA ALA A 184 4.01 11.49 -1.10
C ALA A 184 2.74 11.50 -2.00
N PRO A 185 1.56 11.88 -1.47
CA PRO A 185 0.37 12.04 -2.30
C PRO A 185 0.60 13.02 -3.44
N GLY A 186 0.25 12.63 -4.66
CA GLY A 186 0.44 13.47 -5.84
C GLY A 186 1.91 13.67 -6.28
N LYS A 187 2.88 12.89 -5.77
CA LYS A 187 4.32 12.98 -6.12
C LYS A 187 4.60 13.09 -7.62
N HIS A 188 3.81 12.41 -8.46
CA HIS A 188 4.03 12.35 -9.91
C HIS A 188 3.03 13.20 -10.71
N ILE A 189 2.40 14.17 -10.06
CA ILE A 189 1.47 15.10 -10.70
C ILE A 189 1.89 16.53 -10.38
N TYR A 190 1.91 17.38 -11.42
CA TYR A 190 2.15 18.81 -11.26
C TYR A 190 0.92 19.50 -10.66
N HIS A 191 1.11 20.31 -9.62
CA HIS A 191 0.01 21.00 -8.94
C HIS A 191 0.35 22.45 -8.56
N GLU A 192 -0.64 23.33 -8.69
CA GLU A 192 -0.60 24.74 -8.29
C GLU A 192 -1.26 25.00 -6.90
N ARG A 193 -1.82 23.98 -6.24
CA ARG A 193 -2.66 24.11 -5.04
C ARG A 193 -2.30 23.11 -3.93
N PRO A 194 -2.64 23.40 -2.65
CA PRO A 194 -2.28 22.55 -1.51
C PRO A 194 -2.84 21.13 -1.61
N HIS A 195 -2.00 20.18 -1.19
CA HIS A 195 -2.12 18.75 -1.43
C HIS A 195 -2.74 18.00 -0.25
N LEU A 196 -3.26 16.80 -0.51
CA LEU A 196 -3.34 15.76 0.52
C LEU A 196 -1.96 15.56 1.13
N ARG A 197 -1.91 15.45 2.45
CA ARG A 197 -0.65 15.27 3.18
C ARG A 197 -0.72 14.02 4.01
N ILE A 198 0.41 13.34 4.08
CA ILE A 198 0.65 12.34 5.09
C ILE A 198 1.70 12.95 6.01
N GLU A 199 1.28 13.48 7.16
CA GLU A 199 2.25 14.03 8.11
C GLU A 199 2.88 12.92 8.96
N ASN A 200 4.06 13.21 9.51
CA ASN A 200 4.76 12.30 10.42
C ASN A 200 3.90 12.02 11.66
N GLU A 201 3.12 12.99 12.14
CA GLU A 201 2.18 12.83 13.25
C GLU A 201 1.11 11.79 12.96
N TYR A 202 0.66 11.68 11.70
CA TYR A 202 -0.30 10.65 11.32
C TYR A 202 0.33 9.25 11.40
N PHE A 203 1.59 9.09 11.00
CA PHE A 203 2.33 7.84 11.21
C PHE A 203 2.50 7.48 12.68
N HIS A 204 2.88 8.47 13.49
CA HIS A 204 3.02 8.27 14.93
C HIS A 204 1.70 7.80 15.55
N ARG A 205 0.58 8.43 15.18
CA ARG A 205 -0.75 7.99 15.64
C ARG A 205 -1.05 6.53 15.30
N ILE A 206 -0.63 6.04 14.14
CA ILE A 206 -0.81 4.63 13.74
C ILE A 206 0.07 3.71 14.57
N ILE A 207 1.37 4.02 14.68
CA ILE A 207 2.38 3.20 15.37
C ILE A 207 2.01 3.02 16.84
N PHE A 208 1.57 4.09 17.49
CA PHE A 208 1.25 4.13 18.91
C PHE A 208 -0.22 3.83 19.24
N GLU A 209 -1.02 3.44 18.24
CA GLU A 209 -2.40 3.04 18.50
C GLU A 209 -2.43 1.68 19.23
N PRO A 210 -3.15 1.58 20.37
CA PRO A 210 -3.17 0.36 21.16
C PRO A 210 -3.75 -0.81 20.39
N GLY A 211 -2.88 -1.77 20.05
CA GLY A 211 -3.26 -3.06 19.47
C GLY A 211 -3.83 -2.98 18.05
N GLY A 212 -3.21 -2.15 17.19
CA GLY A 212 -3.53 -1.92 15.77
C GLY A 212 -4.56 -2.89 15.19
N GLU A 213 -5.74 -2.37 14.84
CA GLU A 213 -7.06 -2.98 14.53
C GLU A 213 -7.07 -4.35 13.79
N SER A 214 -6.33 -5.34 14.28
CA SER A 214 -6.20 -6.66 13.69
C SER A 214 -6.93 -7.64 14.61
N SER A 215 -8.16 -7.94 14.19
CA SER A 215 -9.08 -8.88 14.81
C SER A 215 -8.47 -10.29 14.87
N GLY A 216 -7.66 -10.57 15.88
CA GLY A 216 -7.12 -11.90 16.16
C GLY A 216 -6.00 -11.89 17.19
N ALA A 217 -6.06 -12.78 18.19
CA ALA A 217 -5.06 -12.89 19.25
C ALA A 217 -3.61 -13.14 18.74
N GLY A 218 -3.46 -13.68 17.52
CA GLY A 218 -2.16 -13.92 16.91
C GLY A 218 -1.47 -12.71 16.29
N ALA A 219 -2.21 -11.63 15.96
CA ALA A 219 -1.66 -10.47 15.26
C ALA A 219 -0.99 -9.44 16.20
N LYS A 220 -1.25 -9.53 17.51
CA LYS A 220 -0.79 -8.54 18.50
C LYS A 220 0.74 -8.52 18.69
N TRP A 221 1.38 -9.69 18.79
CA TRP A 221 2.84 -9.73 18.95
C TRP A 221 3.56 -9.38 17.65
N GLN A 222 2.99 -9.75 16.50
CA GLN A 222 3.56 -9.42 15.18
C GLN A 222 3.49 -7.92 14.90
N TRP A 223 2.40 -7.28 15.35
CA TRP A 223 2.27 -5.83 15.37
C TRP A 223 3.39 -5.17 16.18
N VAL A 224 3.52 -5.57 17.46
CA VAL A 224 4.56 -5.01 18.35
C VAL A 224 5.94 -5.22 17.76
N LEU A 225 6.25 -6.43 17.30
CA LEU A 225 7.55 -6.72 16.69
C LEU A 225 7.78 -5.93 15.39
N GLY A 226 6.76 -5.79 14.56
CA GLY A 226 6.83 -5.02 13.32
C GLY A 226 7.10 -3.54 13.58
N VAL A 227 6.40 -2.96 14.55
CA VAL A 227 6.65 -1.60 15.05
C VAL A 227 8.07 -1.47 15.60
N SER A 228 8.51 -2.39 16.47
CA SER A 228 9.86 -2.36 17.04
C SER A 228 10.94 -2.39 15.96
N VAL A 229 10.82 -3.25 14.94
CA VAL A 229 11.75 -3.31 13.81
C VAL A 229 11.81 -1.99 13.05
N VAL A 230 10.66 -1.35 12.83
CA VAL A 230 10.61 -0.04 12.15
C VAL A 230 11.28 1.03 13.00
N LEU A 231 10.95 1.11 14.29
CA LEU A 231 11.54 2.09 15.21
C LEU A 231 13.06 1.91 15.31
N ASP A 232 13.53 0.68 15.46
CA ASP A 232 14.95 0.33 15.54
C ASP A 232 15.72 0.81 14.30
N ARG A 233 15.21 0.51 13.10
CA ARG A 233 15.84 0.94 11.85
C ARG A 233 15.76 2.45 11.61
N ILE A 234 14.66 3.11 11.99
CA ILE A 234 14.57 4.58 11.91
C ILE A 234 15.60 5.25 12.84
N LEU A 235 15.83 4.67 14.02
CA LEU A 235 16.86 5.13 14.95
C LEU A 235 18.27 4.90 14.38
N GLU A 236 18.52 3.75 13.75
CA GLU A 236 19.80 3.46 13.08
C GLU A 236 20.09 4.41 11.91
N ASP A 237 19.07 4.73 11.11
CA ASP A 237 19.18 5.61 9.95
C ASP A 237 19.46 7.08 10.37
N ASN A 238 19.37 7.43 11.67
CA ASN A 238 19.61 8.76 12.24
C ASN A 238 18.89 9.89 11.49
N ASP A 239 17.67 9.62 11.01
CA ASP A 239 16.87 10.59 10.29
C ASP A 239 16.29 11.60 11.31
N GLU A 240 17.03 12.67 11.61
CA GLU A 240 16.67 13.70 12.61
C GLU A 240 15.28 14.31 12.36
N GLU A 241 14.78 14.29 11.10
CA GLU A 241 13.42 14.73 10.76
C GLU A 241 12.34 13.78 11.30
N LEU A 242 12.64 12.49 11.43
CA LEU A 242 11.75 11.47 12.01
C LEU A 242 11.85 11.43 13.54
N LEU A 243 13.04 11.71 14.08
CA LEU A 243 13.35 11.69 15.51
C LEU A 243 13.04 13.03 16.20
N ASN A 244 11.79 13.47 16.18
CA ASN A 244 11.38 14.65 16.95
C ASN A 244 11.24 14.34 18.46
N GLN A 245 11.27 15.36 19.34
CA GLN A 245 11.15 15.17 20.81
C GLN A 245 9.90 14.37 21.23
N ASN A 246 8.84 14.43 20.42
CA ASN A 246 7.62 13.66 20.64
C ASN A 246 7.83 12.15 20.41
N PHE A 247 8.72 11.76 19.49
CA PHE A 247 9.04 10.37 19.19
C PHE A 247 9.68 9.65 20.39
N ALA A 248 10.64 10.29 21.06
CA ALA A 248 11.27 9.73 22.25
C ALA A 248 10.28 9.55 23.42
N LEU A 249 9.40 10.53 23.66
CA LEU A 249 8.34 10.43 24.67
C LEU A 249 7.30 9.36 24.31
N MET A 250 7.00 9.18 23.03
CA MET A 250 6.09 8.14 22.56
C MET A 250 6.69 6.73 22.65
N ILE A 251 8.00 6.55 22.38
CA ILE A 251 8.70 5.28 22.64
C ILE A 251 8.60 4.89 24.12
N ILE A 252 8.81 5.87 25.02
CA ILE A 252 8.70 5.64 26.46
C ILE A 252 7.27 5.19 26.84
N ASN A 253 6.23 5.86 26.31
CA ASN A 253 4.83 5.49 26.57
C ASN A 253 4.38 4.18 25.89
N PHE A 254 5.13 3.69 24.88
CA PHE A 254 4.87 2.40 24.26
C PHE A 254 5.53 1.25 25.02
N ALA A 255 6.68 1.53 25.65
CA ALA A 255 7.47 0.55 26.39
C ALA A 255 7.00 0.34 27.85
N PHE A 256 6.24 1.28 28.41
CA PHE A 256 5.77 1.30 29.81
C PHE A 256 4.27 1.55 29.89
#